data_AF-A0AAW7FWY1-F1
#
_entry.id   AF-A0AAW7FWY1-F1
#
_cell.length_a   1.000
_cell.length_b   1.000
_cell.length_c   1.000
_cell.angle_alpha   90.00
_cell.angle_beta   90.00
_cell.angle_gamma   90.00
#
_symmetry.space_group_name_H-M   'P 1'
#
loop_
_entity.id
_entity.type
_entity.pdbx_description
1 polymer ?
#
loop_
_entity_poly.entity_id
_entity_poly.type
_entity_poly.pdbx_seq_one_letter_code
_entity_poly.pdbx_strand_id
1 'polypeptide(L)'
;MSGASVFYYNTQGVVNIGGGRYHLNRPAAIHAGVYVGRIGVTDKADPQVGTVWHTSVIDEIIDGKVFDFLPFEIEINERDIEVSIKDHLRKLNANGLKNVLNPESTARHYTHNAVQDDIKGRVNPDKLMELIIEVASAYDGPLVECEE
;
A
#
# COMPACT_ATOMS: atom_id res chain seq x y z
N MET A 1 -8.04 0.09 -6.85
CA MET A 1 -8.92 -0.94 -7.45
C MET A 1 -9.62 -1.70 -6.33
N SER A 2 -10.95 -1.88 -6.38
CA SER A 2 -11.65 -2.72 -5.39
C SER A 2 -11.78 -4.13 -5.94
N GLY A 3 -11.04 -5.07 -5.37
CA GLY A 3 -11.24 -6.50 -5.62
C GLY A 3 -12.27 -7.05 -4.63
N ALA A 4 -13.25 -7.80 -5.11
CA ALA A 4 -14.18 -8.55 -4.28
C ALA A 4 -13.88 -10.04 -4.43
N SER A 5 -13.55 -10.72 -3.33
CA SER A 5 -13.38 -12.17 -3.33
C SER A 5 -14.73 -12.86 -3.60
N VAL A 6 -14.73 -13.82 -4.51
CA VAL A 6 -15.92 -14.59 -4.89
C VAL A 6 -15.80 -16.00 -4.31
N PHE A 7 -16.79 -16.36 -3.49
CA PHE A 7 -16.90 -17.68 -2.88
C PHE A 7 -18.20 -18.35 -3.31
N TYR A 8 -18.11 -19.61 -3.73
CA TYR A 8 -19.28 -20.49 -3.82
C TYR A 8 -19.40 -21.27 -2.53
N TYR A 9 -20.57 -21.24 -1.91
CA TYR A 9 -20.83 -21.96 -0.66
C TYR A 9 -22.00 -22.92 -0.83
N ASN A 10 -21.84 -24.15 -0.31
CA ASN A 10 -22.87 -25.17 -0.32
C ASN A 10 -22.93 -25.85 1.05
N THR A 11 -24.06 -25.68 1.75
CA THR A 11 -24.28 -26.23 3.10
C THR A 11 -24.36 -27.75 3.14
N GLN A 12 -24.73 -28.38 2.02
CA GLN A 12 -24.84 -29.83 1.86
C GLN A 12 -23.49 -30.47 1.45
N GLY A 13 -22.45 -29.66 1.22
CA GLY A 13 -21.13 -30.14 0.83
C GLY A 13 -21.02 -30.64 -0.60
N VAL A 14 -21.98 -30.28 -1.46
CA VAL A 14 -21.98 -30.71 -2.87
C VAL A 14 -21.30 -29.64 -3.73
N VAL A 15 -20.24 -30.02 -4.45
CA VAL A 15 -19.50 -29.10 -5.33
C VAL A 15 -19.24 -29.72 -6.70
N ASN A 16 -19.25 -28.89 -7.75
CA ASN A 16 -18.93 -29.32 -9.11
C ASN A 16 -17.60 -28.67 -9.55
N ILE A 17 -16.60 -29.48 -9.90
CA ILE A 17 -15.27 -29.00 -10.31
C ILE A 17 -14.88 -29.76 -11.58
N GLY A 18 -14.56 -29.05 -12.67
CA GLY A 18 -14.05 -29.65 -13.90
C GLY A 18 -14.96 -30.73 -14.52
N GLY A 19 -16.28 -30.61 -14.38
CA GLY A 19 -17.26 -31.60 -14.83
C GLY A 19 -17.51 -32.77 -13.87
N GLY A 20 -16.74 -32.88 -12.78
CA GLY A 20 -16.95 -33.85 -11.71
C GLY A 20 -17.83 -33.27 -10.58
N ARG A 21 -18.67 -34.12 -9.99
CA ARG A 21 -19.51 -33.77 -8.83
C ARG A 21 -18.98 -34.46 -7.57
N TYR A 22 -18.61 -33.67 -6.56
CA TYR A 22 -18.03 -34.13 -5.30
C TYR A 22 -18.99 -33.87 -4.14
N HIS A 23 -19.07 -34.82 -3.19
CA HIS A 23 -19.86 -34.71 -1.96
C HIS A 23 -18.93 -34.79 -0.76
N LEU A 24 -18.81 -33.70 0.00
CA LEU A 24 -17.82 -33.56 1.07
C LEU A 24 -18.35 -33.88 2.48
N ASN A 25 -19.60 -34.35 2.63
CA ASN A 25 -20.26 -34.69 3.91
C ASN A 25 -20.19 -33.60 5.00
N ARG A 26 -19.86 -32.36 4.60
CA ARG A 26 -19.77 -31.17 5.43
C ARG A 26 -19.95 -29.96 4.54
N PRO A 27 -20.41 -28.81 5.07
CA PRO A 27 -20.47 -27.58 4.29
C PRO A 27 -19.15 -27.30 3.56
N ALA A 28 -19.25 -26.86 2.31
CA ALA A 28 -18.11 -26.64 1.45
C ALA A 28 -18.13 -25.22 0.89
N ALA A 29 -16.97 -24.57 0.89
CA ALA A 29 -16.74 -23.30 0.22
C ALA A 29 -15.63 -23.47 -0.83
N ILE A 30 -15.83 -22.92 -2.03
CA ILE A 30 -14.81 -22.83 -3.07
C ILE A 30 -14.51 -21.36 -3.30
N HIS A 31 -13.24 -20.98 -3.12
CA HIS A 31 -12.75 -19.68 -3.57
C HIS A 31 -12.58 -19.74 -5.10
N ALA A 32 -13.45 -19.01 -5.81
CA ALA A 32 -13.46 -19.02 -7.27
C ALA A 32 -12.46 -18.03 -7.89
N GLY A 33 -12.04 -17.03 -7.10
CA GLY A 33 -11.13 -15.99 -7.53
C GLY A 33 -11.54 -14.62 -6.96
N VAL A 34 -10.81 -13.59 -7.38
CA VAL A 34 -11.08 -12.20 -7.02
C VAL A 34 -11.63 -11.50 -8.26
N TYR A 35 -12.84 -10.96 -8.16
CA TYR A 35 -13.41 -10.12 -9.22
C TYR A 35 -12.92 -8.69 -9.03
N VAL A 36 -12.33 -8.10 -10.06
CA VAL A 36 -11.89 -6.70 -10.05
C VAL A 36 -12.73 -5.94 -11.06
N GLY A 37 -13.70 -5.16 -10.59
CA GLY A 37 -14.45 -4.24 -11.43
C GLY A 37 -13.66 -2.95 -11.65
N ARG A 38 -13.53 -2.51 -12.91
CA ARG A 38 -13.21 -1.10 -13.19
C ARG A 38 -14.51 -0.29 -13.15
N ILE A 39 -14.57 0.74 -12.32
CA ILE A 39 -15.66 1.73 -12.38
C ILE A 39 -15.60 2.41 -13.76
N GLY A 40 -16.70 2.38 -14.53
CA GLY A 40 -16.84 3.14 -15.80
C GLY A 40 -16.85 2.34 -17.11
N VAL A 41 -16.88 1.01 -17.09
CA VAL A 41 -17.05 0.20 -18.32
C VAL A 41 -18.54 0.09 -18.66
N THR A 42 -18.96 0.59 -19.83
CA THR A 42 -20.37 0.62 -20.28
C THR A 42 -20.72 -0.43 -21.34
N ASP A 43 -19.72 -1.20 -21.78
CA ASP A 43 -19.86 -2.15 -22.88
C ASP A 43 -19.96 -3.57 -22.33
N LYS A 44 -20.92 -4.37 -22.85
CA LYS A 44 -21.29 -5.71 -22.34
C LYS A 44 -20.23 -6.81 -22.53
N ALA A 45 -19.00 -6.47 -22.93
CA ALA A 45 -17.89 -7.40 -23.03
C ALA A 45 -17.07 -7.31 -21.72
N ASP A 46 -17.54 -8.03 -20.70
CA ASP A 46 -16.84 -8.21 -19.44
C ASP A 46 -15.52 -8.96 -19.71
N PRO A 47 -14.32 -8.38 -19.48
CA PRO A 47 -13.08 -9.13 -19.61
C PRO A 47 -13.00 -10.13 -18.47
N GLN A 48 -13.43 -11.36 -18.75
CA GLN A 48 -13.15 -12.52 -17.91
C GLN A 48 -11.64 -12.79 -17.88
N VAL A 49 -11.22 -13.22 -16.68
CA VAL A 49 -9.94 -13.86 -16.32
C VAL A 49 -8.81 -12.90 -15.90
N GLY A 50 -8.49 -12.95 -14.60
CA GLY A 50 -7.22 -12.49 -14.03
C GLY A 50 -6.69 -13.55 -13.05
N THR A 51 -5.46 -13.98 -13.28
CA THR A 51 -4.67 -15.04 -12.62
C THR A 51 -4.84 -15.17 -11.10
N VAL A 52 -4.98 -16.41 -10.62
CA VAL A 52 -4.86 -16.76 -9.18
C VAL A 52 -3.37 -16.83 -8.82
N TRP A 53 -2.93 -15.99 -7.90
CA TRP A 53 -1.54 -15.92 -7.45
C TRP A 53 -1.24 -16.99 -6.39
N HIS A 54 -0.07 -17.61 -6.49
CA HIS A 54 0.41 -18.57 -5.49
C HIS A 54 0.71 -17.84 -4.17
N THR A 55 0.43 -18.46 -3.02
CA THR A 55 0.60 -17.83 -1.69
C THR A 55 2.00 -17.30 -1.47
N SER A 56 3.04 -17.96 -2.00
CA SER A 56 4.42 -17.46 -1.91
C SER A 56 4.62 -16.09 -2.56
N VAL A 57 3.83 -15.75 -3.59
CA VAL A 57 3.89 -14.43 -4.24
C VAL A 57 3.15 -13.39 -3.40
N ILE A 58 2.08 -13.81 -2.70
CA ILE A 58 1.36 -12.94 -1.76
C ILE A 58 2.26 -12.64 -0.55
N ASP A 59 2.91 -13.68 -0.01
CA ASP A 59 3.87 -13.55 1.08
C ASP A 59 5.08 -12.70 0.64
N GLU A 60 5.58 -12.85 -0.60
CA GLU A 60 6.63 -11.98 -1.17
C GLU A 60 6.20 -10.51 -1.30
N ILE A 61 4.94 -10.24 -1.67
CA ILE A 61 4.41 -8.87 -1.74
C ILE A 61 4.28 -8.26 -0.34
N ILE A 62 3.80 -9.05 0.63
CA ILE A 62 3.60 -8.63 2.01
C ILE A 62 4.95 -8.44 2.73
N ASP A 63 5.87 -9.40 2.60
CA ASP A 63 7.19 -9.37 3.23
C ASP A 63 8.17 -8.44 2.48
N GLY A 64 7.97 -8.24 1.17
CA GLY A 64 8.76 -7.36 0.32
C GLY A 64 8.41 -5.87 0.45
N LYS A 65 7.42 -5.50 1.29
CA LYS A 65 6.92 -4.12 1.45
C LYS A 65 6.56 -3.45 0.12
N VAL A 66 6.03 -4.22 -0.81
CA VAL A 66 5.80 -3.72 -2.18
C VAL A 66 4.50 -2.94 -2.20
N PHE A 67 4.59 -1.62 -2.40
CA PHE A 67 3.41 -0.82 -2.72
C PHE A 67 2.79 -1.34 -4.03
N ASP A 68 1.45 -1.31 -4.16
CA ASP A 68 0.74 -1.73 -5.38
C ASP A 68 1.33 -1.03 -6.63
N PHE A 69 1.11 -1.50 -7.85
CA PHE A 69 1.83 -0.95 -9.02
C PHE A 69 1.39 0.48 -9.42
N LEU A 70 0.41 1.08 -8.75
CA LEU A 70 -0.18 2.38 -9.10
C LEU A 70 -0.39 3.36 -7.92
N PRO A 71 0.41 3.38 -6.83
CA PRO A 71 0.09 4.19 -5.66
C PRO A 71 0.30 5.67 -5.98
N PHE A 72 1.30 5.99 -6.80
CA PHE A 72 1.55 7.32 -7.34
C PHE A 72 0.53 7.74 -8.41
N GLU A 73 -0.29 6.82 -8.98
CA GLU A 73 -1.41 7.24 -9.85
C GLU A 73 -2.62 7.72 -9.03
N ILE A 74 -2.63 7.42 -7.73
CA ILE A 74 -3.63 7.86 -6.75
C ILE A 74 -2.89 8.69 -5.69
N GLU A 75 -2.19 9.74 -6.14
CA GLU A 75 -1.52 10.67 -5.23
C GLU A 75 -2.53 11.18 -4.20
N ILE A 76 -2.17 11.06 -2.93
CA ILE A 76 -2.92 11.76 -1.89
C ILE A 76 -2.63 13.26 -2.00
N ASN A 77 -3.53 14.06 -1.43
CA ASN A 77 -3.39 15.50 -1.50
C ASN A 77 -2.07 15.93 -0.79
N GLU A 78 -1.39 16.93 -1.35
CA GLU A 78 -0.11 17.43 -0.85
C GLU A 78 -0.13 17.80 0.64
N ARG A 79 -1.24 18.36 1.15
CA ARG A 79 -1.42 18.66 2.58
C ARG A 79 -1.39 17.41 3.45
N ASP A 80 -1.93 16.29 2.99
CA ASP A 80 -1.89 15.03 3.74
C ASP A 80 -0.45 14.46 3.76
N ILE A 81 0.31 14.68 2.68
CA ILE A 81 1.74 14.34 2.62
C ILE A 81 2.52 15.23 3.60
N GLU A 82 2.28 16.55 3.60
CA GLU A 82 2.90 17.48 4.55
C GLU A 82 2.61 17.11 6.00
N VAL A 83 1.38 16.68 6.31
CA VAL A 83 1.01 16.23 7.66
C VAL A 83 1.85 15.02 8.05
N SER A 84 1.98 14.01 7.18
CA SER A 84 2.83 12.85 7.43
C SER A 84 4.30 13.23 7.62
N ILE A 85 4.82 14.17 6.82
CA ILE A 85 6.18 14.69 6.98
C ILE A 85 6.33 15.36 8.35
N LYS A 86 5.44 16.30 8.71
CA LYS A 86 5.50 17.03 9.99
C LYS A 86 5.39 16.09 11.18
N ASP A 87 4.54 15.07 11.11
CA ASP A 87 4.40 14.06 12.17
C ASP A 87 5.67 13.19 12.32
N HIS A 88 6.41 12.96 11.24
CA HIS A 88 7.73 12.35 11.33
C HIS A 88 8.77 13.30 11.93
N LEU A 89 8.81 14.56 11.48
CA LEU A 89 9.77 15.57 11.97
C LEU A 89 9.61 15.85 13.47
N ARG A 90 8.38 15.83 14.01
CA ARG A 90 8.08 15.97 15.45
C ARG A 90 8.78 14.92 16.33
N LYS A 91 9.13 13.77 15.76
CA LYS A 91 9.80 12.66 16.46
C LYS A 91 11.32 12.77 16.41
N LEU A 92 11.85 13.73 15.65
CA LEU A 92 13.29 13.96 15.52
C LEU A 92 13.78 14.92 16.61
N ASN A 93 15.06 14.79 16.95
CA ASN A 93 15.79 15.82 17.67
C ASN A 93 16.42 16.83 16.69
N ALA A 94 17.04 17.88 17.21
CA ALA A 94 17.67 18.93 16.40
C ALA A 94 18.74 18.40 15.43
N ASN A 95 19.51 17.38 15.82
CA ASN A 95 20.50 16.75 14.94
C ASN A 95 19.84 15.91 13.85
N GLY A 96 18.73 15.24 14.16
CA GLY A 96 17.91 14.51 13.21
C GLY A 96 17.38 15.43 12.11
N LEU A 97 16.82 16.59 12.48
CA LEU A 97 16.36 17.58 11.50
C LEU A 97 17.50 18.10 10.61
N LYS A 98 18.66 18.43 11.20
CA LYS A 98 19.86 18.82 10.43
C LYS A 98 20.31 17.73 9.45
N ASN A 99 20.21 16.47 9.86
CA ASN A 99 20.57 15.34 9.02
C ASN A 99 19.59 15.12 7.87
N VAL A 100 18.30 15.41 8.04
CA VAL A 100 17.32 15.39 6.94
C VAL A 100 17.66 16.45 5.88
N LEU A 101 18.06 17.64 6.32
CA LEU A 101 18.43 18.76 5.44
C LEU A 101 19.80 18.61 4.78
N ASN A 102 20.66 17.72 5.28
CA ASN A 102 22.01 17.51 4.74
C ASN A 102 21.96 16.55 3.53
N PRO A 103 22.34 17.01 2.31
CA PRO A 103 22.29 16.18 1.11
C PRO A 103 23.14 14.90 1.18
N GLU A 104 24.26 14.95 1.91
CA GLU A 104 25.23 13.86 2.07
C GLU A 104 24.86 12.87 3.17
N SER A 105 23.84 13.19 3.97
CA SER A 105 23.44 12.32 5.08
C SER A 105 22.54 11.20 4.60
N THR A 106 22.89 9.96 4.92
CA THR A 106 22.01 8.82 4.67
C THR A 106 20.73 8.86 5.53
N ALA A 107 20.72 9.64 6.61
CA ALA A 107 19.59 9.82 7.51
C ALA A 107 18.32 10.29 6.78
N ARG A 108 18.46 11.16 5.77
CA ARG A 108 17.34 11.72 5.01
C ARG A 108 16.53 10.64 4.29
N HIS A 109 17.17 9.54 3.90
CA HIS A 109 16.49 8.42 3.25
C HIS A 109 15.64 7.60 4.22
N TYR A 110 15.96 7.60 5.52
CA TYR A 110 15.09 6.98 6.52
C TYR A 110 13.79 7.78 6.70
N THR A 111 13.88 9.11 6.72
CA THR A 111 12.69 9.99 6.73
C THR A 111 11.86 9.80 5.46
N HIS A 112 12.52 9.75 4.29
CA HIS A 112 11.85 9.45 3.03
C HIS A 112 11.07 8.14 3.07
N ASN A 113 11.73 7.04 3.46
CA ASN A 113 11.09 5.73 3.49
C ASN A 113 9.98 5.66 4.53
N ALA A 114 10.15 6.27 5.70
CA ALA A 114 9.11 6.32 6.73
C ALA A 114 7.87 7.10 6.27
N VAL A 115 8.06 8.25 5.62
CA VAL A 115 6.94 9.03 5.05
C VAL A 115 6.26 8.22 3.93
N GLN A 116 7.05 7.59 3.07
CA GLN A 116 6.55 6.75 1.98
C GLN A 116 5.72 5.56 2.50
N ASP A 117 6.16 4.91 3.58
CA ASP A 117 5.42 3.84 4.27
C ASP A 117 4.10 4.36 4.87
N ASP A 118 4.12 5.50 5.57
CA ASP A 118 2.94 6.11 6.21
C ASP A 118 1.83 6.44 5.20
N ILE A 119 2.21 6.97 4.03
CA ILE A 119 1.27 7.30 2.96
C ILE A 119 0.98 6.12 2.02
N LYS A 120 1.58 4.95 2.28
CA LYS A 120 1.45 3.72 1.47
C LYS A 120 1.89 3.92 0.02
N GLY A 121 2.98 4.66 -0.19
CA GLY A 121 3.57 4.93 -1.49
C GLY A 121 2.79 5.91 -2.37
N ARG A 122 1.69 6.51 -1.86
CA ARG A 122 0.76 7.36 -2.63
C ARG A 122 1.28 8.77 -2.91
N VAL A 123 2.47 8.85 -3.50
CA VAL A 123 3.15 10.08 -3.90
C VAL A 123 4.04 9.79 -5.10
N ASN A 124 4.33 10.81 -5.91
CA ASN A 124 5.40 10.74 -6.89
C ASN A 124 6.77 10.54 -6.17
N PRO A 125 7.45 9.40 -6.37
CA PRO A 125 8.70 9.11 -5.68
C PRO A 125 9.84 10.07 -6.06
N ASP A 126 9.82 10.63 -7.27
CA ASP A 126 10.84 11.58 -7.73
C ASP A 126 10.72 12.94 -7.03
N LYS A 127 9.51 13.27 -6.54
CA LYS A 127 9.21 14.56 -5.89
C LYS A 127 9.18 14.50 -4.36
N LEU A 128 9.03 13.30 -3.78
CA LEU A 128 8.86 13.17 -2.33
C LEU A 128 10.04 13.78 -1.56
N MET A 129 11.27 13.53 -2.01
CA MET A 129 12.46 14.07 -1.34
C MET A 129 12.53 15.60 -1.41
N GLU A 130 12.11 16.21 -2.53
CA GLU A 130 12.05 17.68 -2.67
C GLU A 130 11.05 18.27 -1.67
N LEU A 131 9.86 17.69 -1.58
CA LEU A 131 8.82 18.09 -0.64
C LEU A 131 9.25 17.91 0.83
N ILE A 132 9.94 16.82 1.15
CA ILE A 132 10.51 16.60 2.49
C ILE A 132 11.50 17.72 2.85
N ILE A 133 12.38 18.11 1.93
CA ILE A 133 13.35 19.19 2.17
C ILE A 133 12.64 20.52 2.36
N GLU A 134 11.65 20.84 1.52
CA GLU A 134 10.88 22.09 1.61
C GLU A 134 10.19 22.20 2.97
N VAL A 135 9.44 21.17 3.36
CA VAL A 135 8.71 21.13 4.64
C VAL A 135 9.68 21.15 5.82
N ALA A 136 10.79 20.41 5.76
CA ALA A 136 11.80 20.39 6.83
C ALA A 136 12.52 21.74 6.97
N SER A 137 12.75 22.46 5.87
CA SER A 137 13.40 23.77 5.89
C SER A 137 12.51 24.84 6.52
N ALA A 138 11.20 24.71 6.36
CA ALA A 138 10.18 25.59 6.95
C ALA A 138 9.66 25.08 8.31
N TYR A 139 10.19 23.97 8.84
CA TYR A 139 9.66 23.34 10.04
C TYR A 139 10.05 24.10 11.31
N ASP A 140 9.07 24.66 11.99
CA ASP A 140 9.18 25.41 13.26
C ASP A 140 8.49 24.71 14.44
N GLY A 141 8.04 23.46 14.24
CA GLY A 141 7.32 22.67 15.23
C GLY A 141 8.22 22.08 16.33
N PRO A 142 7.61 21.39 17.30
CA PRO A 142 8.35 20.80 18.42
C PRO A 142 9.31 19.69 17.93
N LEU A 143 10.42 19.55 18.64
CA LEU A 143 11.43 18.50 18.45
C LEU A 143 11.63 17.76 19.77
N VAL A 144 12.11 16.53 19.69
CA VAL A 144 12.47 15.72 20.86
C VAL A 144 13.76 16.25 21.47
N GLU A 145 13.78 16.46 22.79
CA GLU A 145 15.00 16.81 23.53
C GLU A 145 15.98 15.64 23.47
N CYS A 146 17.25 15.91 23.16
CA CYS A 146 18.31 14.92 23.40
C CYS A 146 18.68 14.96 24.87
N GLU A 147 18.59 13.84 25.58
CA GLU A 147 19.40 13.64 26.79
C GLU A 147 20.87 13.59 26.36
N GLU A 148 21.71 14.41 26.99
CA GLU A 148 23.18 14.49 26.75
C GLU A 148 23.91 13.20 27.17
#